data_AF-A0AAJ2E4F9-F1
#
_entry.id   AF-A0AAJ2E4F9-F1
#
_cell.length_a   1.000
_cell.length_b   1.000
_cell.length_c   1.000
_cell.angle_alpha   90.00
_cell.angle_beta   90.00
_cell.angle_gamma   90.00
#
_symmetry.space_group_name_H-M   'P 1'
#
loop_
_entity.id
_entity.type
_entity.pdbx_description
1 polymer ?
#
loop_
_entity_poly.entity_id
_entity_poly.type
_entity_poly.pdbx_seq_one_letter_code
_entity_poly.pdbx_strand_id
1 'polypeptide(L)'
;MSRSTVTYRGYELVIKNASNGVAQCWAWKDQKAAFKETGETLDDAERTVRAAIDAEMGPATGAGDAAVDAYIAAFKAILPVSEGQRKMLVAHYQAPARTITAMQLAKAAGYASYRGANVQYGNLGKLIYEQHPVDLPRRPRDNSLIFTYAIADPGAVAAGSVLEGYTEEHEAEWSWPMRAAVAQALVALGIVKA
;
A
#
# COMPACT_ATOMS: atom_id res chain seq x y z
N MET A 1 21.93 1.06 19.85
CA MET A 1 21.51 2.02 18.81
C MET A 1 20.39 1.39 18.01
N SER A 2 19.20 1.96 18.00
CA SER A 2 18.09 1.51 17.14
C SER A 2 18.44 1.84 15.69
N ARG A 3 18.52 0.82 14.84
CA ARG A 3 18.64 0.95 13.38
C ARG A 3 17.50 0.16 12.77
N SER A 4 16.63 0.82 12.02
CA SER A 4 15.65 0.17 11.16
C SER A 4 15.97 0.45 9.69
N THR A 5 15.65 -0.52 8.84
CA THR A 5 15.76 -0.39 7.38
C THR A 5 14.38 -0.64 6.77
N VAL A 6 13.93 0.25 5.89
CA VAL A 6 12.64 0.17 5.18
C VAL A 6 12.86 0.51 3.71
N THR A 7 12.01 0.04 2.80
CA THR A 7 12.10 0.40 1.37
C THR A 7 11.01 1.41 0.99
N TYR A 8 11.33 2.40 0.16
CA TYR A 8 10.35 3.35 -0.39
C TYR A 8 10.74 3.84 -1.79
N ARG A 9 9.85 3.66 -2.77
CA ARG A 9 10.02 4.03 -4.19
C ARG A 9 11.37 3.59 -4.78
N GLY A 10 11.79 2.38 -4.43
CA GLY A 10 13.09 1.82 -4.83
C GLY A 10 14.31 2.34 -4.07
N TYR A 11 14.13 3.13 -3.00
CA TYR A 11 15.19 3.54 -2.08
C TYR A 11 15.20 2.66 -0.83
N GLU A 12 16.40 2.35 -0.32
CA GLU A 12 16.61 1.78 1.00
C GLU A 12 16.76 2.91 2.03
N LEU A 13 15.76 3.04 2.91
CA LEU A 13 15.74 3.99 4.02
C LEU A 13 16.44 3.39 5.23
N VAL A 14 17.51 4.02 5.70
CA VAL A 14 18.22 3.65 6.93
C VAL A 14 17.95 4.71 7.99
N ILE A 15 17.21 4.32 9.03
CA ILE A 15 16.72 5.22 10.09
C ILE A 15 17.48 4.91 11.38
N LYS A 16 18.05 5.93 12.02
CA LYS A 16 18.84 5.77 13.25
C LYS A 16 18.91 7.06 14.08
N ASN A 17 19.20 6.91 15.36
CA ASN A 17 19.64 8.04 16.18
C ASN A 17 21.14 8.28 15.99
N ALA A 18 21.52 9.54 15.75
CA ALA A 18 22.90 9.97 15.79
C ALA A 18 23.42 10.01 17.25
N SER A 19 24.74 10.11 17.39
CA SER A 19 25.42 10.13 18.70
C SER A 19 24.97 11.28 19.60
N ASN A 20 24.44 12.36 19.00
CA ASN A 20 23.90 13.54 19.68
C ASN A 20 22.39 13.44 19.99
N GLY A 21 21.77 12.27 19.76
CA GLY A 21 20.35 12.02 20.02
C GLY A 21 19.41 12.44 18.89
N VAL A 22 19.89 13.10 17.84
CA VAL A 22 19.06 13.53 16.70
C VAL A 22 18.66 12.34 15.84
N ALA A 23 17.38 12.22 15.51
CA ALA A 23 16.88 11.22 14.59
C ALA A 23 17.29 11.55 13.16
N GLN A 24 17.82 10.57 12.43
CA GLN A 24 18.29 10.71 11.05
C GLN A 24 17.72 9.59 10.18
N CYS A 25 17.39 9.94 8.94
CA CYS A 25 17.02 8.97 7.92
C CYS A 25 17.86 9.23 6.65
N TRP A 26 18.44 8.17 6.09
CA TRP A 26 19.16 8.19 4.81
C TRP A 26 18.42 7.35 3.79
N ALA A 27 18.17 7.89 2.59
CA ALA A 27 17.69 7.11 1.47
C ALA A 27 18.84 6.77 0.53
N TRP A 28 19.06 5.47 0.34
CA TRP A 28 20.08 4.94 -0.55
C TRP A 28 19.44 4.37 -1.80
N LYS A 29 20.05 4.64 -2.95
CA LYS A 29 19.71 4.00 -4.23
C LYS A 29 20.99 3.85 -5.03
N ASP A 30 21.21 2.67 -5.60
CA ASP A 30 22.41 2.35 -6.38
C ASP A 30 23.72 2.71 -5.64
N GLN A 31 23.80 2.34 -4.36
CA GLN A 31 24.92 2.64 -3.43
C GLN A 31 25.22 4.13 -3.19
N LYS A 32 24.36 5.04 -3.65
CA LYS A 32 24.44 6.47 -3.40
C LYS A 32 23.39 6.88 -2.38
N ALA A 33 23.82 7.59 -1.32
CA ALA A 33 22.91 8.29 -0.43
C ALA A 33 22.31 9.49 -1.17
N ALA A 34 21.10 9.32 -1.69
CA ALA A 34 20.41 10.33 -2.50
C ALA A 34 19.74 11.39 -1.62
N PHE A 35 19.21 10.99 -0.47
CA PHE A 35 18.58 11.90 0.49
C PHE A 35 19.08 11.63 1.90
N LYS A 36 19.15 12.69 2.70
CA LYS A 36 19.50 12.63 4.11
C LYS A 36 18.75 13.74 4.84
N GLU A 37 17.84 13.33 5.72
CA GLU A 37 17.06 14.27 6.53
C GLU A 37 17.18 13.93 8.01
N THR A 38 16.86 14.93 8.84
CA THR A 38 16.77 14.81 10.29
C THR A 38 15.36 15.14 10.78
N GLY A 39 14.99 14.60 11.93
CA GLY A 39 13.70 14.87 12.56
C GLY A 39 13.79 14.91 14.08
N GLU A 40 12.71 15.37 14.72
CA GLU A 40 12.57 15.32 16.18
C GLU A 40 12.44 13.88 16.68
N THR A 41 11.75 13.04 15.90
CA THR A 41 11.64 11.59 16.10
C THR A 41 12.12 10.80 14.87
N LEU A 42 12.31 9.48 15.04
CA LEU A 42 12.63 8.59 13.91
C LEU A 42 11.54 8.62 12.83
N ASP A 43 10.27 8.69 13.25
CA ASP A 43 9.11 8.77 12.35
C ASP A 43 9.09 10.12 11.60
N ASP A 44 9.48 11.21 12.26
CA ASP A 44 9.59 12.52 11.59
C ASP A 44 10.71 12.51 10.56
N ALA A 45 11.87 11.94 10.90
CA ALA A 45 12.99 11.84 9.96
C ALA A 45 12.62 10.99 8.74
N GLU A 46 11.95 9.85 8.95
CA GLU A 46 11.44 9.00 7.87
C GLU A 46 10.42 9.75 7.01
N ARG A 47 9.45 10.43 7.63
CA ARG A 47 8.42 11.19 6.92
C ARG A 47 9.04 12.28 6.03
N THR A 48 10.03 13.02 6.52
CA THR A 48 10.72 14.07 5.75
C THR A 48 11.48 13.48 4.56
N VAL A 49 12.19 12.37 4.74
CA VAL A 49 12.87 11.70 3.61
C VAL A 49 11.88 11.20 2.56
N ARG A 50 10.76 10.58 2.98
CA ARG A 50 9.72 10.12 2.05
C ARG A 50 9.16 11.30 1.25
N ALA A 51 8.86 12.42 1.90
CA ALA A 51 8.40 13.64 1.24
C ALA A 51 9.42 14.19 0.24
N ALA A 52 10.72 14.15 0.56
CA ALA A 52 11.79 14.55 -0.36
C ALA A 52 11.88 13.64 -1.60
N ILE A 53 11.76 12.33 -1.41
CA ILE A 53 11.70 11.35 -2.51
C ILE A 53 10.46 11.62 -3.39
N ASP A 54 9.30 11.92 -2.78
CA ASP A 54 8.08 12.19 -3.53
C ASP A 54 8.15 13.50 -4.33
N ALA A 55 8.78 14.54 -3.78
CA ALA A 55 9.03 15.79 -4.48
C ALA A 55 9.93 15.60 -5.71
N GLU A 56 10.96 14.76 -5.60
CA GLU A 56 11.88 14.44 -6.71
C GLU A 56 11.20 13.57 -7.78
N MET A 57 10.50 12.52 -7.36
CA MET A 57 9.94 11.54 -8.28
C MET A 57 8.58 11.95 -8.87
N GLY A 58 8.00 13.05 -8.38
CA GLY A 58 6.68 13.52 -8.77
C GLY A 58 5.54 12.65 -8.20
N PRO A 59 4.28 13.09 -8.42
CA PRO A 59 3.10 12.40 -7.90
C PRO A 59 3.01 10.99 -8.49
N ALA A 60 2.47 10.06 -7.71
CA ALA A 60 2.05 8.78 -8.29
C ALA A 60 0.94 8.99 -9.32
N THR A 61 1.11 8.35 -10.46
CA THR A 61 0.13 8.32 -11.53
C THR A 61 -1.10 7.53 -11.07
N GLY A 62 -2.18 8.22 -10.71
CA GLY A 62 -3.37 7.59 -10.13
C GLY A 62 -4.30 6.88 -11.12
N ALA A 63 -4.19 7.18 -12.42
CA ALA A 63 -5.02 6.59 -13.47
C ALA A 63 -4.34 6.61 -14.85
N GLY A 64 -4.87 5.81 -15.80
CA GLY A 64 -4.37 5.71 -17.17
C GLY A 64 -3.15 4.79 -17.33
N ASP A 65 -2.58 4.73 -18.53
CA ASP A 65 -1.49 3.81 -18.89
C ASP A 65 -0.26 3.95 -17.98
N ALA A 66 0.10 5.19 -17.63
CA ALA A 66 1.21 5.46 -16.73
C ALA A 66 0.96 4.93 -15.29
N ALA A 67 -0.29 4.77 -14.87
CA ALA A 67 -0.62 4.11 -13.60
C ALA A 67 -0.45 2.59 -13.73
N VAL A 68 -0.85 2.01 -14.87
CA VAL A 68 -0.70 0.57 -15.14
C VAL A 68 0.78 0.18 -15.08
N ASP A 69 1.65 0.91 -15.77
CA ASP A 69 3.09 0.68 -15.75
C ASP A 69 3.70 0.82 -14.34
N ALA A 70 3.23 1.81 -13.57
CA ALA A 70 3.67 2.00 -12.19
C ALA A 70 3.24 0.83 -11.28
N TYR A 71 2.01 0.33 -11.42
CA TYR A 71 1.56 -0.87 -10.71
C TYR A 71 2.31 -2.13 -11.15
N ILE A 72 2.60 -2.29 -12.45
CA ILE A 72 3.44 -3.39 -12.95
C ILE A 72 4.82 -3.35 -12.27
N ALA A 73 5.46 -2.18 -12.22
CA ALA A 73 6.75 -2.00 -11.56
C ALA A 73 6.66 -2.28 -10.05
N ALA A 74 5.62 -1.77 -9.38
CA ALA A 74 5.39 -2.00 -7.96
C ALA A 74 5.22 -3.49 -7.63
N PHE A 75 4.38 -4.20 -8.38
CA PHE A 75 4.21 -5.64 -8.19
C PHE A 75 5.51 -6.42 -8.45
N LYS A 76 6.27 -6.09 -9.50
CA LYS A 76 7.58 -6.73 -9.75
C LYS A 76 8.55 -6.58 -8.59
N ALA A 77 8.56 -5.43 -7.93
CA ALA A 77 9.45 -5.14 -6.80
C ALA A 77 9.08 -5.91 -5.51
N ILE A 78 7.82 -6.30 -5.34
CA ILE A 78 7.34 -6.99 -4.13
C ILE A 78 7.09 -8.49 -4.30
N LEU A 79 7.24 -9.01 -5.54
CA LEU A 79 7.10 -10.44 -5.79
C LEU A 79 8.35 -11.22 -5.31
N PRO A 80 8.18 -12.47 -4.84
CA PRO A 80 6.92 -13.18 -4.68
C PRO A 80 6.12 -12.72 -3.45
N VAL A 81 4.80 -12.63 -3.59
CA VAL A 81 3.86 -12.43 -2.46
C VAL A 81 3.41 -13.78 -1.90
N SER A 82 2.82 -13.80 -0.70
CA SER A 82 2.35 -15.05 -0.10
C SER A 82 1.22 -15.70 -0.92
N GLU A 83 1.05 -17.02 -0.77
CA GLU A 83 -0.03 -17.73 -1.46
C GLU A 83 -1.42 -17.19 -1.11
N GLY A 84 -1.63 -16.85 0.17
CA GLY A 84 -2.87 -16.22 0.64
C GLY A 84 -3.11 -14.85 0.00
N GLN A 85 -2.07 -14.01 -0.09
CA GLN A 85 -2.14 -12.72 -0.78
C GLN A 85 -2.45 -12.87 -2.27
N ARG A 86 -1.81 -13.84 -2.93
CA ARG A 86 -2.09 -14.17 -4.33
C ARG A 86 -3.55 -14.61 -4.52
N LYS A 87 -4.06 -15.50 -3.67
CA LYS A 87 -5.47 -15.96 -3.70
C LYS A 87 -6.44 -14.80 -3.52
N MET A 88 -6.14 -13.87 -2.61
CA MET A 88 -6.93 -12.65 -2.42
C MET A 88 -6.96 -11.75 -3.66
N LEU A 89 -5.81 -11.50 -4.32
CA LEU A 89 -5.76 -10.73 -5.57
C LEU A 89 -6.59 -11.37 -6.67
N VAL A 90 -6.46 -12.68 -6.86
CA VAL A 90 -7.21 -13.44 -7.86
C VAL A 90 -8.71 -13.37 -7.58
N ALA A 91 -9.13 -13.58 -6.33
CA ALA A 91 -10.53 -13.52 -5.95
C ALA A 91 -11.13 -12.11 -6.14
N HIS A 92 -10.40 -11.07 -5.78
CA HIS A 92 -10.84 -9.70 -5.99
C HIS A 92 -11.01 -9.39 -7.48
N TYR A 93 -10.06 -9.83 -8.32
CA TYR A 93 -10.16 -9.66 -9.78
C TYR A 93 -11.35 -10.41 -10.39
N GLN A 94 -11.66 -11.60 -9.88
CA GLN A 94 -12.75 -12.45 -10.38
C GLN A 94 -14.13 -12.10 -9.82
N ALA A 95 -14.20 -11.28 -8.77
CA ALA A 95 -15.47 -10.90 -8.18
C ALA A 95 -16.33 -10.08 -9.17
N PRO A 96 -17.66 -10.14 -9.08
CA PRO A 96 -18.54 -9.32 -9.91
C PRO A 96 -18.16 -7.84 -9.83
N ALA A 97 -18.06 -7.18 -10.98
CA ALA A 97 -17.57 -5.80 -11.10
C ALA A 97 -16.20 -5.55 -10.41
N ARG A 98 -15.40 -6.60 -10.23
CA ARG A 98 -14.15 -6.59 -9.44
C ARG A 98 -14.33 -5.98 -8.06
N THR A 99 -15.46 -6.27 -7.42
CA THR A 99 -15.83 -5.72 -6.12
C THR A 99 -15.93 -6.85 -5.09
N ILE A 100 -15.19 -6.73 -3.99
CA ILE A 100 -15.06 -7.81 -3.01
C ILE A 100 -15.21 -7.33 -1.57
N THR A 101 -15.76 -8.18 -0.71
CA THR A 101 -15.83 -7.98 0.74
C THR A 101 -14.67 -8.64 1.48
N ALA A 102 -14.41 -8.19 2.71
CA ALA A 102 -13.41 -8.81 3.59
C ALA A 102 -13.69 -10.30 3.84
N MET A 103 -14.97 -10.67 3.94
CA MET A 103 -15.36 -12.07 4.14
C MET A 103 -15.07 -12.92 2.90
N GLN A 104 -15.32 -12.40 1.69
CA GLN A 104 -14.98 -13.08 0.45
C GLN A 104 -13.47 -13.25 0.28
N LEU A 105 -12.68 -12.23 0.66
CA LEU A 105 -11.22 -12.33 0.71
C LEU A 105 -10.76 -13.44 1.68
N ALA A 106 -11.33 -13.48 2.88
CA ALA A 106 -11.03 -14.50 3.88
C ALA A 106 -11.33 -15.91 3.36
N LYS A 107 -12.52 -16.11 2.78
CA LYS A 107 -12.92 -17.38 2.18
C LYS A 107 -11.97 -17.81 1.07
N ALA A 108 -11.57 -16.90 0.19
CA ALA A 108 -10.69 -17.21 -0.94
C ALA A 108 -9.29 -17.64 -0.50
N ALA A 109 -8.76 -17.02 0.56
CA ALA A 109 -7.41 -17.30 1.05
C ALA A 109 -7.33 -18.29 2.21
N GLY A 110 -8.48 -18.82 2.68
CA GLY A 110 -8.54 -19.81 3.75
C GLY A 110 -8.31 -19.22 5.16
N TYR A 111 -8.60 -17.94 5.37
CA TYR A 111 -8.57 -17.32 6.69
C TYR A 111 -9.85 -17.62 7.47
N ALA A 112 -9.70 -17.92 8.76
CA ALA A 112 -10.84 -18.20 9.65
C ALA A 112 -11.74 -16.97 9.92
N SER A 113 -11.23 -15.75 9.69
CA SER A 113 -11.98 -14.52 9.91
C SER A 113 -11.58 -13.43 8.92
N TYR A 114 -12.52 -12.49 8.69
CA TYR A 114 -12.29 -11.29 7.88
C TYR A 114 -11.15 -10.43 8.43
N ARG A 115 -10.91 -10.43 9.75
CA ARG A 115 -9.82 -9.68 10.38
C ARG A 115 -8.45 -10.15 9.91
N GLY A 116 -8.25 -11.48 9.84
CA GLY A 116 -7.00 -12.06 9.33
C GLY A 116 -6.76 -11.68 7.86
N ALA A 117 -7.81 -11.75 7.04
CA ALA A 117 -7.74 -11.33 5.64
C ALA A 117 -7.42 -9.83 5.51
N ASN A 118 -8.09 -8.96 6.26
CA ASN A 118 -7.85 -7.51 6.24
C ASN A 118 -6.42 -7.14 6.62
N VAL A 119 -5.83 -7.80 7.62
CA VAL A 119 -4.42 -7.60 7.97
C VAL A 119 -3.52 -7.95 6.79
N GLN A 120 -3.72 -9.12 6.19
CA GLN A 120 -2.84 -9.61 5.11
C GLN A 120 -3.02 -8.81 3.81
N TYR A 121 -4.24 -8.37 3.53
CA TYR A 121 -4.56 -7.54 2.39
C TYR A 121 -4.07 -6.09 2.57
N GLY A 122 -4.18 -5.55 3.79
CA GLY A 122 -3.60 -4.26 4.16
C GLY A 122 -2.08 -4.27 4.08
N ASN A 123 -1.43 -5.35 4.54
CA ASN A 123 0.03 -5.51 4.42
C ASN A 123 0.47 -5.57 2.95
N LEU A 124 -0.27 -6.30 2.10
CA LEU A 124 -0.02 -6.29 0.65
C LEU A 124 -0.17 -4.88 0.07
N GLY A 125 -1.24 -4.18 0.43
CA GLY A 125 -1.46 -2.81 0.02
C GLY A 125 -0.35 -1.86 0.47
N LYS A 126 0.21 -2.07 1.66
CA LYS A 126 1.35 -1.29 2.18
C LYS A 126 2.60 -1.52 1.34
N LEU A 127 2.93 -2.76 1.01
CA LEU A 127 4.06 -3.09 0.16
C LEU A 127 3.93 -2.44 -1.22
N ILE A 128 2.73 -2.45 -1.81
CA ILE A 128 2.45 -1.79 -3.09
C ILE A 128 2.60 -0.28 -2.94
N TYR A 129 1.98 0.32 -1.93
CA TYR A 129 2.05 1.76 -1.64
C TYR A 129 3.49 2.23 -1.46
N GLU A 130 4.33 1.44 -0.79
CA GLU A 130 5.73 1.76 -0.61
C GLU A 130 6.50 1.84 -1.93
N GLN A 131 6.08 1.13 -2.99
CA GLN A 131 6.69 1.23 -4.31
C GLN A 131 6.00 2.29 -5.19
N HIS A 132 4.69 2.45 -5.04
CA HIS A 132 3.86 3.33 -5.83
C HIS A 132 2.84 4.05 -4.92
N PRO A 133 3.22 5.19 -4.31
CA PRO A 133 2.40 5.85 -3.29
C PRO A 133 1.25 6.63 -3.90
N VAL A 134 0.04 6.10 -3.87
CA VAL A 134 -1.19 6.79 -4.34
C VAL A 134 -1.90 7.50 -3.19
N ASP A 135 -2.81 8.43 -3.50
CA ASP A 135 -3.65 9.05 -2.45
C ASP A 135 -4.52 7.99 -1.76
N LEU A 136 -4.33 7.85 -0.45
CA LEU A 136 -5.07 6.93 0.42
C LEU A 136 -5.86 7.69 1.48
N PRO A 137 -7.08 7.25 1.82
CA PRO A 137 -7.81 7.80 2.95
C PRO A 137 -7.12 7.43 4.27
N ARG A 138 -7.37 8.25 5.28
CA ARG A 138 -6.86 8.07 6.65
C ARG A 138 -7.98 7.65 7.58
N ARG A 139 -7.67 6.80 8.57
CA ARG A 139 -8.62 6.42 9.63
C ARG A 139 -8.87 7.64 10.54
N PRO A 140 -10.12 7.99 10.88
CA PRO A 140 -10.43 9.10 11.79
C PRO A 140 -9.85 8.91 13.18
N ARG A 141 -9.80 7.66 13.64
CA ARG A 141 -9.42 7.31 15.01
C ARG A 141 -7.96 7.67 15.32
N ASP A 142 -7.05 7.40 14.39
CA ASP A 142 -5.61 7.45 14.62
C ASP A 142 -4.81 8.10 13.48
N ASN A 143 -5.51 8.64 12.48
CA ASN A 143 -4.95 9.30 11.29
C ASN A 143 -4.02 8.41 10.43
N SER A 144 -4.03 7.09 10.66
CA SER A 144 -3.22 6.12 9.91
C SER A 144 -3.78 5.90 8.50
N LEU A 145 -2.89 5.64 7.53
CA LEU A 145 -3.30 5.33 6.16
C LEU A 145 -4.02 3.98 6.07
N ILE A 146 -5.08 3.91 5.27
CA ILE A 146 -5.80 2.67 5.01
C ILE A 146 -5.22 2.02 3.74
N PHE A 147 -4.20 1.18 3.95
CA PHE A 147 -3.41 0.59 2.86
C PHE A 147 -4.17 -0.34 1.90
N THR A 148 -5.33 -0.90 2.30
CA THR A 148 -6.15 -1.70 1.36
C THR A 148 -6.58 -0.89 0.13
N TYR A 149 -6.70 0.43 0.26
CA TYR A 149 -7.00 1.34 -0.86
C TYR A 149 -5.80 1.62 -1.78
N ALA A 150 -4.63 1.04 -1.53
CA ALA A 150 -3.59 0.96 -2.55
C ALA A 150 -3.96 -0.03 -3.67
N ILE A 151 -4.86 -0.97 -3.36
CA ILE A 151 -5.39 -1.98 -4.29
C ILE A 151 -6.83 -1.65 -4.70
N ALA A 152 -7.66 -1.29 -3.72
CA ALA A 152 -9.05 -0.91 -3.90
C ALA A 152 -9.21 0.58 -4.24
N ASP A 153 -10.27 0.93 -4.97
CA ASP A 153 -10.59 2.31 -5.30
C ASP A 153 -11.57 2.89 -4.27
N PRO A 154 -11.15 3.88 -3.46
CA PRO A 154 -12.04 4.53 -2.50
C PRO A 154 -13.10 5.43 -3.17
N GLY A 155 -12.87 5.90 -4.40
CA GLY A 155 -13.77 6.81 -5.12
C GLY A 155 -14.93 6.12 -5.84
N ALA A 156 -14.85 4.80 -6.01
CA ALA A 156 -15.92 4.00 -6.60
C ALA A 156 -16.96 3.54 -5.56
N VAL A 157 -16.70 3.72 -4.27
CA VAL A 157 -17.72 3.64 -3.21
C VAL A 157 -18.24 5.05 -2.99
N ALA A 158 -19.53 5.29 -3.25
CA ALA A 158 -20.14 6.62 -3.27
C ALA A 158 -19.55 7.56 -2.20
N ALA A 159 -18.91 8.63 -2.65
CA ALA A 159 -18.35 9.70 -1.84
C ALA A 159 -19.44 10.23 -0.89
N GLY A 160 -19.40 9.80 0.37
CA GLY A 160 -20.41 10.19 1.36
C GLY A 160 -20.46 9.31 2.60
N SER A 161 -20.01 8.04 2.56
CA SER A 161 -20.09 7.14 3.72
C SER A 161 -18.75 6.70 4.30
N VAL A 162 -17.62 7.26 3.82
CA VAL A 162 -16.32 6.58 3.99
C VAL A 162 -15.96 6.43 5.47
N LEU A 163 -16.43 7.30 6.37
CA LEU A 163 -15.98 7.31 7.77
C LEU A 163 -17.03 7.71 8.83
N GLU A 164 -18.25 8.14 8.46
CA GLU A 164 -19.33 8.37 9.42
C GLU A 164 -20.11 7.07 9.68
N GLY A 165 -20.13 6.60 10.94
CA GLY A 165 -20.89 5.39 11.34
C GLY A 165 -20.11 4.06 11.29
N TYR A 166 -18.77 4.10 11.34
CA TYR A 166 -17.90 2.91 11.32
C TYR A 166 -18.22 1.92 12.46
N THR A 167 -18.64 0.68 12.12
CA THR A 167 -18.86 -0.43 13.07
C THR A 167 -18.08 -1.68 12.61
N GLU A 168 -17.88 -2.65 13.50
CA GLU A 168 -17.18 -3.90 13.16
C GLU A 168 -17.95 -4.78 12.16
N GLU A 169 -19.29 -4.70 12.17
CA GLU A 169 -20.14 -5.39 11.19
C GLU A 169 -19.99 -4.77 9.79
N HIS A 170 -19.84 -3.45 9.72
CA HIS A 170 -19.54 -2.75 8.46
C HIS A 170 -18.21 -3.22 7.85
N GLU A 171 -17.17 -3.59 8.64
CA GLU A 171 -15.89 -4.06 8.07
C GLU A 171 -16.01 -5.40 7.29
N ALA A 172 -16.95 -6.27 7.69
CA ALA A 172 -17.12 -7.58 7.04
C ALA A 172 -17.90 -7.46 5.72
N GLU A 173 -18.87 -6.56 5.67
CA GLU A 173 -19.77 -6.34 4.53
C GLU A 173 -19.31 -5.22 3.58
N TRP A 174 -18.34 -4.40 4.02
CA TRP A 174 -17.77 -3.36 3.19
C TRP A 174 -17.19 -3.94 1.91
N SER A 175 -17.64 -3.38 0.79
CA SER A 175 -17.28 -3.82 -0.55
C SER A 175 -16.24 -2.89 -1.14
N TRP A 176 -15.11 -3.47 -1.56
CA TRP A 176 -14.01 -2.77 -2.19
C TRP A 176 -14.01 -3.06 -3.70
N PRO A 177 -14.23 -2.07 -4.56
CA PRO A 177 -13.94 -2.20 -5.99
C PRO A 177 -12.43 -2.12 -6.24
N MET A 178 -11.91 -2.94 -7.15
CA MET A 178 -10.50 -2.94 -7.53
C MET A 178 -10.17 -1.72 -8.41
N ARG A 179 -9.03 -1.08 -8.16
CA ARG A 179 -8.50 -0.06 -9.08
C ARG A 179 -8.27 -0.66 -10.47
N ALA A 180 -8.72 0.05 -11.51
CA ALA A 180 -8.59 -0.42 -12.89
C ALA A 180 -7.12 -0.72 -13.28
N ALA A 181 -6.18 0.14 -12.86
CA ALA A 181 -4.76 -0.03 -13.12
C ALA A 181 -4.17 -1.27 -12.44
N VAL A 182 -4.64 -1.62 -11.24
CA VAL A 182 -4.26 -2.86 -10.56
C VAL A 182 -4.74 -4.06 -11.36
N ALA A 183 -6.00 -4.06 -11.78
CA ALA A 183 -6.56 -5.17 -12.56
C ALA A 183 -5.75 -5.43 -13.84
N GLN A 184 -5.39 -4.37 -14.57
CA GLN A 184 -4.57 -4.46 -15.78
C GLN A 184 -3.14 -4.95 -15.48
N ALA A 185 -2.52 -4.46 -14.41
CA ALA A 185 -1.20 -4.92 -13.99
C ALA A 185 -1.19 -6.43 -13.62
N LEU A 186 -2.23 -6.92 -12.95
CA LEU A 186 -2.35 -8.35 -12.62
C LEU A 186 -2.43 -9.22 -13.87
N VAL A 187 -3.15 -8.76 -14.91
CA VAL A 187 -3.22 -9.44 -16.22
C VAL A 187 -1.85 -9.43 -16.91
N ALA A 188 -1.21 -8.25 -16.99
CA ALA A 188 0.09 -8.09 -17.63
C ALA A 188 1.20 -8.95 -16.99
N LEU A 189 1.10 -9.19 -15.68
CA LEU A 189 2.03 -10.04 -14.93
C LEU A 189 1.67 -11.53 -14.93
N GLY A 190 0.57 -11.92 -15.58
CA GLY A 190 0.09 -13.30 -15.61
C GLY A 190 -0.36 -13.84 -14.24
N ILE A 191 -0.64 -12.95 -13.28
CA ILE A 191 -1.17 -13.33 -11.96
C ILE A 191 -2.62 -13.80 -12.11
N VAL A 192 -3.38 -13.15 -13.00
CA VAL A 192 -4.74 -13.50 -13.41
C VAL A 192 -4.80 -13.65 -14.93
N LYS A 193 -5.84 -14.32 -15.44
CA LYS A 193 -6.12 -14.39 -16.88
C LYS A 193 -7.10 -13.28 -17.26
N ALA A 194 -6.89 -12.68 -18.43
CA ALA A 194 -7.81 -11.69 -19.02
C ALA A 194 -9.21 -12.29 -19.21
#